data_AF-A0A831SGH8-F1
#
_entry.id   AF-A0A831SGH8-F1
#
_cell.length_a   1.000
_cell.length_b   1.000
_cell.length_c   1.000
_cell.angle_alpha   90.00
_cell.angle_beta   90.00
_cell.angle_gamma   90.00
#
_symmetry.space_group_name_H-M   'P 1'
#
loop_
_entity.id
_entity.type
_entity.pdbx_description
1 polymer ?
#
loop_
_entity_poly.entity_id
_entity_poly.type
_entity_poly.pdbx_seq_one_letter_code
_entity_poly.pdbx_strand_id
1 'polypeptide(L)' 'VVNISKIDRYIKDDEIALVPGKVLSAGNMSKKVIVAAWSFSEKAREKILKAGGKCISIEELVKTNPKGKNVRILG' A
#
# COMPACT_ATOMS: atom_id res chain seq x y z
N VAL A 1 5.68 -10.57 -4.35
CA VAL A 1 4.21 -10.45 -4.49
C VAL A 1 3.65 -10.36 -3.09
N VAL A 2 2.79 -9.38 -2.79
CA VAL A 2 2.33 -9.11 -1.41
C VAL A 2 0.81 -9.09 -1.35
N ASN A 3 0.26 -9.68 -0.30
CA ASN A 3 -1.18 -9.68 -0.05
C ASN A 3 -1.59 -8.51 0.85
N ILE A 4 -2.80 -8.01 0.65
CA ILE A 4 -3.40 -6.96 1.48
C ILE A 4 -3.38 -7.33 2.97
N SER A 5 -3.64 -8.59 3.34
CA SER A 5 -3.57 -9.04 4.75
C SER A 5 -2.21 -8.78 5.40
N LYS A 6 -1.12 -8.90 4.62
CA LYS A 6 0.23 -8.63 5.11
C LYS A 6 0.41 -7.14 5.36
N ILE A 7 -0.11 -6.31 4.46
CA ILE A 7 -0.05 -4.85 4.60
C ILE A 7 -0.79 -4.42 5.85
N ASP A 8 -2.06 -4.82 6.01
CA ASP A 8 -2.90 -4.45 7.16
C ASP A 8 -2.29 -4.84 8.52
N ARG A 9 -1.66 -6.03 8.58
CA ARG A 9 -1.03 -6.55 9.80
C ARG A 9 0.22 -5.79 10.22
N TYR A 10 1.07 -5.39 9.28
CA TYR A 10 2.39 -4.83 9.58
C TYR A 10 2.47 -3.31 9.47
N ILE A 11 1.55 -2.67 8.75
CA ILE A 11 1.53 -1.22 8.66
C ILE A 11 1.00 -0.59 9.95
N LYS A 12 1.63 0.49 10.38
CA LYS A 12 1.11 1.34 11.44
C LYS A 12 0.22 2.44 10.87
N ASP A 13 -0.62 2.98 11.73
CA ASP A 13 -1.36 4.19 11.40
C ASP A 13 -0.39 5.33 11.04
N ASP A 14 -0.75 6.11 10.03
CA ASP A 14 0.06 7.21 9.47
C ASP A 14 1.37 6.81 8.75
N GLU A 15 1.61 5.51 8.52
CA GLU A 15 2.69 5.03 7.65
C GLU A 15 2.23 4.81 6.19
N ILE A 16 3.20 4.82 5.28
CA ILE A 16 3.02 4.50 3.86
C ILE A 16 3.63 3.13 3.59
N ALA A 17 2.82 2.19 3.08
CA ALA A 17 3.31 0.88 2.65
C ALA A 17 3.99 1.01 1.29
N LEU A 18 5.28 0.69 1.19
CA LEU A 18 5.97 0.54 -0.09
C LEU A 18 6.15 -0.94 -0.41
N VAL A 19 5.55 -1.40 -1.50
CA VAL A 19 5.68 -2.76 -2.01
C VAL A 19 6.46 -2.74 -3.33
N PRO A 20 7.71 -3.21 -3.36
CA PRO A 20 8.50 -3.32 -4.59
C PRO A 20 8.03 -4.53 -5.42
N GLY A 21 6.78 -4.48 -5.91
CA GLY A 21 6.20 -5.56 -6.70
C GLY A 21 4.69 -5.42 -6.91
N LYS A 22 4.02 -6.56 -7.08
CA LYS A 22 2.57 -6.65 -7.28
C LYS A 22 1.83 -6.89 -5.97
N VAL A 23 0.79 -6.08 -5.73
CA VAL A 23 -0.15 -6.23 -4.60
C VAL A 23 -1.38 -7.02 -5.04
N LEU A 24 -1.76 -8.01 -4.25
CA LEU A 24 -2.90 -8.90 -4.48
C LEU A 24 -3.96 -8.76 -3.40
N SER A 25 -5.21 -9.08 -3.76
CA SER A 25 -6.41 -8.81 -2.95
C SER A 25 -6.74 -9.85 -1.88
N ALA A 26 -5.80 -10.73 -1.52
CA ALA A 26 -6.04 -11.77 -0.53
C ALA A 26 -6.05 -11.17 0.90
N GLY A 27 -7.12 -11.47 1.65
CA GLY A 27 -7.38 -10.90 2.98
C GLY A 27 -8.24 -9.64 2.95
N ASN A 28 -8.34 -8.98 4.10
CA ASN A 28 -9.07 -7.72 4.28
C ASN A 28 -8.12 -6.57 4.58
N MET A 29 -8.54 -5.38 4.16
CA MET A 29 -7.94 -4.11 4.52
C MET A 29 -8.90 -3.42 5.47
N SER A 30 -8.49 -3.22 6.73
CA SER A 30 -9.29 -2.54 7.74
C SER A 30 -8.75 -1.14 8.00
N LYS A 31 -7.43 -0.96 7.83
CA LYS A 31 -6.74 0.31 8.07
C LYS A 31 -6.78 1.22 6.85
N LYS A 32 -6.99 2.51 7.12
CA LYS A 32 -6.84 3.59 6.14
C LYS A 32 -5.37 3.96 6.00
N VAL A 33 -4.71 3.43 4.98
CA VAL A 33 -3.30 3.72 4.71
C VAL A 33 -3.04 3.99 3.23
N ILE A 34 -1.88 4.59 2.97
CA ILE A 34 -1.39 4.83 1.62
C ILE A 34 -0.52 3.64 1.24
N VAL A 35 -0.81 3.02 0.10
CA VAL A 35 -0.04 1.91 -0.44
C VAL A 35 0.58 2.34 -1.76
N ALA A 36 1.91 2.33 -1.81
CA ALA A 36 2.74 2.55 -2.98
C ALA A 36 3.23 1.19 -3.51
N ALA A 37 2.96 0.87 -4.76
CA ALA A 37 3.47 -0.36 -5.38
C ALA A 37 3.76 -0.19 -6.87
N TRP A 38 4.47 -1.15 -7.45
CA TRP A 38 4.70 -1.20 -8.90
C TRP A 38 3.40 -1.48 -9.66
N SER A 39 2.63 -2.45 -9.16
CA SER A 39 1.33 -2.79 -9.74
C SER A 39 0.39 -3.29 -8.67
N PHE A 40 -0.90 -3.14 -8.93
CA PHE A 40 -1.97 -3.62 -8.07
C PHE A 40 -2.90 -4.49 -8.91
N SER A 41 -3.44 -5.56 -8.33
CA SER A 41 -4.60 -6.19 -8.94
C SER A 41 -5.83 -5.28 -8.83
N GLU A 42 -6.74 -5.40 -9.77
CA GLU A 42 -7.97 -4.59 -9.82
C GLU A 42 -8.76 -4.70 -8.51
N LYS A 43 -9.01 -5.94 -8.06
CA LYS A 43 -9.61 -6.27 -6.77
C LYS A 43 -8.83 -5.71 -5.57
N ALA A 44 -7.51 -5.57 -5.67
CA ALA A 44 -6.71 -5.03 -4.58
C ALA A 44 -6.91 -3.53 -4.45
N ARG A 45 -6.89 -2.80 -5.58
CA ARG A 45 -7.19 -1.36 -5.59
C ARG A 45 -8.56 -1.08 -5.03
N GLU A 46 -9.58 -1.82 -5.45
CA GLU A 46 -10.93 -1.66 -4.93
C GLU A 46 -11.01 -1.85 -3.42
N LYS A 47 -10.36 -2.90 -2.87
CA LYS A 47 -10.35 -3.13 -1.42
C LYS A 47 -9.67 -2.01 -0.65
N ILE A 48 -8.54 -1.51 -1.17
CA ILE A 48 -7.81 -0.41 -0.53
C ILE A 48 -8.65 0.89 -0.56
N LEU A 49 -9.27 1.20 -1.69
CA LEU A 49 -10.16 2.36 -1.84
C LEU A 49 -11.41 2.24 -0.95
N LYS A 50 -12.01 1.04 -0.87
CA LYS A 50 -13.16 0.77 0.00
C LYS A 50 -12.83 0.92 1.49
N ALA A 51 -11.60 0.61 1.89
CA ALA A 51 -11.11 0.86 3.25
C ALA A 51 -10.79 2.36 3.51
N GLY A 52 -11.01 3.24 2.53
CA GLY A 52 -10.68 4.67 2.60
C GLY A 52 -9.19 4.97 2.40
N GLY A 53 -8.38 3.97 2.05
CA GLY A 53 -6.97 4.09 1.75
C GLY A 53 -6.70 4.66 0.36
N LYS A 54 -5.43 4.84 0.02
CA LYS A 54 -5.00 5.41 -1.27
C LYS A 54 -3.98 4.50 -1.94
N CYS A 55 -4.17 4.20 -3.22
CA CYS A 55 -3.18 3.49 -4.03
C CYS A 55 -2.41 4.52 -4.85
N ILE A 56 -1.08 4.52 -4.72
CA ILE A 56 -0.17 5.38 -5.50
C ILE A 56 0.91 4.54 -6.16
N SER A 57 1.57 5.07 -7.19
CA SER A 57 2.76 4.43 -7.75
C SER A 57 4.00 4.76 -6.92
N ILE A 58 5.06 3.98 -7.09
CA ILE A 58 6.37 4.27 -6.48
C ILE A 58 6.90 5.63 -6.98
N GLU A 59 6.65 5.99 -8.25
CA GLU A 59 7.03 7.29 -8.81
C GLU A 59 6.31 8.46 -8.13
N GLU A 60 5.00 8.31 -7.88
CA GLU A 60 4.23 9.31 -7.14
C GLU A 60 4.72 9.44 -5.70
N LEU A 61 5.08 8.34 -5.04
CA LEU A 61 5.65 8.37 -3.70
C LEU A 61 6.95 9.17 -3.67
N VAL A 62 7.85 8.95 -4.64
CA VAL A 62 9.13 9.66 -4.72
C VAL A 62 8.91 11.17 -4.96
N LYS A 63 7.91 11.53 -5.79
CA LYS A 63 7.56 12.94 -6.04
C LYS A 63 6.93 13.61 -4.82
N THR A 64 6.05 12.92 -4.11
CA THR A 64 5.30 13.48 -2.97
C THR A 64 6.10 13.45 -1.67
N ASN A 65 6.95 12.43 -1.48
CA ASN A 65 7.76 12.23 -0.29
C ASN A 65 9.21 11.87 -0.65
N PRO A 66 9.98 12.82 -1.21
CA PRO A 66 11.37 12.58 -1.63
C PRO A 66 12.31 12.24 -0.46
N LYS A 67 11.91 12.56 0.77
CA LYS A 67 12.68 12.22 1.99
C LYS A 67 12.38 10.82 2.53
N GLY A 68 11.39 10.10 1.98
CA GLY A 68 11.04 8.75 2.41
C GLY A 68 10.63 8.64 3.89
N LYS A 69 10.05 9.70 4.47
CA LYS A 69 9.62 9.69 5.88
C LYS A 69 8.36 8.84 6.06
N ASN A 70 8.29 8.08 7.15
CA ASN A 70 7.15 7.19 7.48
C ASN A 70 6.84 6.15 6.39
N VAL A 71 7.84 5.72 5.62
CA VAL A 71 7.68 4.66 4.63
C VAL A 71 8.10 3.32 5.23
N ARG A 72 7.24 2.32 5.12
CA ARG A 72 7.53 0.94 5.52
C ARG A 72 7.56 0.05 4.29
N ILE A 73 8.71 -0.58 4.05
CA ILE A 73 8.89 -1.52 2.94
C ILE A 73 8.31 -2.87 3.33
N LEU A 74 7.44 -3.41 2.48
CA LEU A 74 6.77 -4.71 2.67
C LEU A 74 7.02 -5.58 1.44
N GLY A 75 7.70 -6.71 1.66
CA GLY A 75 8.00 -7.75 0.66
C GLY A 75 7.39 -9.09 1.03
#